data_AF-A0A3A4S037-F1
#
_entry.id   AF-A0A3A4S037-F1
#
_cell.length_a   1.000
_cell.length_b   1.000
_cell.length_c   1.000
_cell.angle_alpha   90.00
_cell.angle_beta   90.00
_cell.angle_gamma   90.00
#
_symmetry.space_group_name_H-M   'P 1'
#
loop_
_entity.id
_entity.type
_entity.pdbx_description
1 polymer ?
#
loop_
_entity_poly.entity_id
_entity_poly.type
_entity_poly.pdbx_seq_one_letter_code
_entity_poly.pdbx_strand_id
1 'polypeptide(L)' 'MTPLEIKIALMCAGISQSEIARRCNVKPPQVHRVVNGDVSDNVRREIAAAIKKDVKEIWPEYYLRNALSA' A
#
# COMPACT_ATOMS: atom_id res chain seq x y z
N MET A 1 8.21 4.53 -2.18
CA MET A 1 8.67 3.21 -2.66
C MET A 1 8.08 2.95 -4.05
N THR A 2 8.76 2.17 -4.89
CA THR A 2 8.25 1.75 -6.20
C THR A 2 7.29 0.55 -6.07
N PRO A 3 6.43 0.29 -7.08
CA PRO A 3 5.56 -0.88 -7.09
C PRO A 3 6.31 -2.21 -6.93
N LEU A 4 7.53 -2.31 -7.47
CA LEU A 4 8.38 -3.50 -7.35
C LEU A 4 8.88 -3.67 -5.91
N GLU A 5 9.36 -2.60 -5.27
CA GLU A 5 9.81 -2.64 -3.87
C GLU A 5 8.68 -3.04 -2.93
N ILE A 6 7.45 -2.56 -3.16
CA ILE A 6 6.28 -2.94 -2.35
C ILE A 6 6.01 -4.45 -2.49
N LYS A 7 6.07 -5.00 -3.71
CA LYS A 7 5.87 -6.44 -3.96
C LYS A 7 6.94 -7.27 -3.26
N ILE A 8 8.21 -6.87 -3.34
CA ILE A 8 9.32 -7.54 -2.66
C ILE A 8 9.13 -7.49 -1.14
N ALA A 9 8.77 -6.33 -0.59
CA ALA A 9 8.56 -6.18 0.86
C ALA A 9 7.42 -7.07 1.37
N LEU A 10 6.31 -7.16 0.63
CA LEU A 10 5.20 -8.07 0.94
C LEU A 10 5.65 -9.54 0.90
N MET A 11 6.46 -9.90 -0.10
CA MET A 11 7.02 -11.26 -0.21
C MET A 11 7.94 -11.59 0.96
N CYS A 12 8.84 -10.67 1.36
CA CYS A 12 9.71 -10.82 2.52
C CYS A 12 8.91 -10.89 3.84
N ALA A 13 7.75 -10.24 3.91
CA ALA A 13 6.84 -10.33 5.04
C ALA A 13 5.98 -11.62 5.04
N GLY A 14 6.05 -12.43 3.98
CA GLY A 14 5.21 -13.62 3.82
C GLY A 14 3.72 -13.30 3.59
N ILE A 15 3.39 -12.07 3.15
CA ILE A 15 2.02 -11.61 2.95
C ILE A 15 1.72 -11.52 1.45
N SER A 16 0.63 -12.16 1.02
CA SER A 16 0.18 -12.08 -0.38
C SER A 16 -0.76 -10.89 -0.61
N GLN A 17 -0.84 -10.40 -1.85
CA GLN A 17 -1.84 -9.37 -2.21
C GLN A 17 -3.28 -9.87 -2.04
N SER A 18 -3.53 -11.17 -2.22
CA SER A 18 -4.84 -11.80 -1.99
C SER A 18 -5.22 -11.81 -0.52
N GLU A 19 -4.25 -11.88 0.39
CA GLU A 19 -4.45 -11.77 1.83
C GLU A 19 -4.81 -10.32 2.20
N ILE A 20 -4.07 -9.33 1.69
CA ILE A 20 -4.41 -7.91 1.86
C ILE A 20 -5.83 -7.62 1.35
N ALA A 21 -6.20 -8.18 0.20
CA ALA A 21 -7.53 -8.00 -0.39
C ALA A 21 -8.63 -8.52 0.55
N ARG A 22 -8.42 -9.69 1.17
CA ARG A 22 -9.35 -10.27 2.16
C ARG A 22 -9.48 -9.38 3.39
N ARG A 23 -8.38 -8.88 3.95
CA ARG A 23 -8.40 -7.98 5.12
C ARG A 23 -9.12 -6.66 4.85
N CYS A 24 -8.97 -6.14 3.64
CA CYS A 24 -9.62 -4.90 3.22
C CYS A 24 -11.06 -5.09 2.70
N ASN A 25 -11.55 -6.34 2.59
CA ASN A 25 -12.82 -6.67 1.92
C ASN A 25 -12.92 -6.11 0.48
N VAL A 26 -11.85 -6.25 -0.30
CA VAL A 26 -11.79 -5.83 -1.72
C VAL A 26 -11.41 -6.99 -2.64
N LYS A 27 -11.57 -6.79 -3.95
CA LYS A 27 -11.12 -7.77 -4.94
C LYS A 27 -9.59 -7.66 -5.14
N PRO A 28 -8.86 -8.77 -5.39
CA PRO A 28 -7.41 -8.73 -5.62
C PRO A 28 -6.92 -7.72 -6.68
N PRO A 29 -7.63 -7.48 -7.81
CA PRO A 29 -7.23 -6.46 -8.77
C PRO A 29 -7.18 -5.04 -8.20
N GLN A 30 -7.93 -4.75 -7.14
CA GLN A 30 -7.88 -3.45 -6.48
C GLN A 30 -6.55 -3.26 -5.73
N VAL A 31 -6.06 -4.29 -5.04
CA VAL A 31 -4.74 -4.25 -4.40
C VAL A 31 -3.65 -4.07 -5.47
N HIS A 32 -3.75 -4.80 -6.58
CA HIS A 32 -2.82 -4.64 -7.70
C HIS A 32 -2.80 -3.19 -8.23
N ARG A 33 -3.96 -2.58 -8.45
CA ARG A 33 -4.05 -1.17 -8.88
C ARG A 33 -3.42 -0.21 -7.87
N VAL A 34 -3.66 -0.40 -6.58
CA VAL A 34 -3.08 0.45 -5.51
C VAL A 34 -1.56 0.33 -5.47
N VAL A 35 -1.02 -0.89 -5.59
CA VAL A 35 0.42 -1.11 -5.68
C VAL A 35 1.04 -0.39 -6.89
N ASN A 36 0.29 -0.26 -8.00
CA ASN A 36 0.74 0.43 -9.21
C ASN A 36 0.38 1.93 -9.25
N GLY A 37 -0.16 2.52 -8.17
CA GLY A 37 -0.34 3.97 -8.07
C GLY A 37 -1.78 4.45 -7.82
N ASP A 38 -2.77 3.56 -7.86
CA ASP A 38 -4.15 3.93 -7.51
C ASP A 38 -4.25 4.34 -6.02
N VAL A 39 -5.25 5.15 -5.70
CA VAL A 39 -5.42 5.72 -4.35
C VAL A 39 -6.54 4.99 -3.62
N SER A 40 -6.16 4.22 -2.59
CA SER A 40 -7.09 3.69 -1.61
C SER A 40 -6.43 3.71 -0.24
N ASP A 41 -6.85 4.64 0.62
CA ASP A 41 -6.25 4.84 1.94
C ASP A 41 -6.34 3.57 2.80
N ASN A 42 -7.47 2.85 2.74
CA ASN A 42 -7.65 1.57 3.43
C ASN A 42 -6.58 0.54 3.00
N VAL A 43 -6.44 0.29 1.70
CA VAL A 43 -5.46 -0.67 1.18
C VAL A 43 -4.03 -0.23 1.45
N ARG A 44 -3.72 1.07 1.32
CA ARG A 44 -2.39 1.61 1.61
C ARG A 44 -1.98 1.42 3.05
N ARG A 45 -2.89 1.69 4.00
CA ARG A 45 -2.64 1.47 5.44
C ARG A 45 -2.45 -0.01 5.76
N GLU A 46 -3.23 -0.90 5.17
CA GLU A 46 -3.07 -2.34 5.40
C GLU A 46 -1.75 -2.86 4.83
N ILE A 47 -1.33 -2.40 3.65
CA ILE A 47 0.01 -2.72 3.10
C ILE A 47 1.10 -2.18 4.04
N ALA A 48 0.96 -0.94 4.52
CA ALA A 48 1.92 -0.31 5.43
C ALA A 48 2.08 -1.09 6.73
N ALA A 49 0.96 -1.50 7.34
CA ALA A 49 0.93 -2.35 8.51
C ALA A 49 1.59 -3.72 8.24
N ALA A 50 1.30 -4.34 7.10
CA ALA A 50 1.86 -5.64 6.72
C ALA A 50 3.39 -5.63 6.57
N ILE A 51 3.96 -4.54 6.04
CA ILE A 51 5.43 -4.40 5.86
C ILE A 51 6.11 -3.61 6.99
N LYS A 52 5.37 -3.26 8.05
CA LYS A 52 5.86 -2.51 9.23
C LYS A 52 6.55 -1.20 8.88
N LYS A 53 5.96 -0.42 7.97
CA LYS A 53 6.42 0.93 7.59
C LYS A 53 5.30 1.94 7.75
N ASP A 54 5.64 3.21 7.92
CA ASP A 54 4.64 4.27 7.87
C ASP A 54 4.12 4.45 6.43
N VAL A 55 2.83 4.72 6.28
CA VAL A 55 2.18 4.89 4.97
C VAL A 55 2.79 6.05 4.17
N LYS A 56 3.31 7.08 4.85
CA LYS A 56 3.99 8.23 4.25
C LYS A 56 5.39 7.90 3.75
N GLU A 57 6.04 6.88 4.29
CA GLU A 57 7.32 6.39 3.76
C GLU A 57 7.14 5.60 2.47
N ILE A 58 5.98 4.94 2.33
CA ILE A 58 5.67 4.12 1.15
C ILE A 58 5.16 5.01 0.00
N TRP A 59 4.25 5.96 0.30
CA TRP A 59 3.64 6.89 -0.67
C TRP A 59 3.84 8.37 -0.26
N PRO A 60 5.09 8.87 -0.21
CA PRO A 60 5.37 10.23 0.26
C PRO A 60 4.67 11.31 -0.58
N GLU A 61 4.62 11.15 -1.90
CA GLU A 61 4.04 12.13 -2.84
C GLU A 61 2.56 12.44 -2.57
N TYR A 62 1.82 11.46 -2.06
CA TYR A 62 0.41 11.64 -1.73
C TYR A 62 0.22 12.46 -0.45
N TYR A 63 1.04 12.20 0.58
CA TYR A 63 0.88 12.84 1.88
C TYR A 63 1.64 14.17 2.01
N LEU A 64 2.74 14.37 1.27
CA LEU A 64 3.45 15.65 1.21
C LEU A 64 2.59 16.74 0.56
N ARG A 65 1.79 16.39 -0.45
CA ARG A 65 0.86 17.32 -1.10
C ARG A 65 -0.22 17.83 -0.13
N ASN A 66 -0.76 16.94 0.72
CA ASN A 66 -1.77 17.32 1.69
C ASN A 66 -1.20 18.14 2.85
N ALA A 67 0.05 17.90 3.26
CA ALA A 67 0.70 18.67 4.33
C ALA A 67 1.06 20.10 3.94
N LEU A 68 1.22 20.40 2.64
CA LEU A 68 1.47 21.75 2.12
C LEU A 68 0.18 22.54 1.82
N SER A 69 -0.97 21.88 1.88
CA SER A 69 -2.28 22.48 1.58
C SER A 69 -3.13 22.72 2.84
N ALA A 70 -2.57 22.42 4.03
CA ALA A 70 -3.19 22.54 5.34
C ALA A 70 -2.42 23.56 6.19
#